data_AF-A0A9D1CAX3-F1
#
_entry.id   AF-A0A9D1CAX3-F1
#
_cell.length_a   1.000
_cell.length_b   1.000
_cell.length_c   1.000
_cell.angle_alpha   90.00
_cell.angle_beta   90.00
_cell.angle_gamma   90.00
#
_symmetry.space_group_name_H-M   'P 1'
#
loop_
_entity.id
_entity.type
_entity.pdbx_description
1 polymer ?
#
loop_
_entity_poly.entity_id
_entity_poly.type
_entity_poly.pdbx_seq_one_letter_code
_entity_poly.pdbx_strand_id
1 'polypeptide(L)' 'MKNTIVGVDLAKDVIQVCIYTNKKVRSNIEMTPPEFIEFLANYTSL' A
#
# COMPACT_ATOMS: atom_id res chain seq x y z
N MET A 1 21.45 8.38 11.58
CA MET A 1 20.12 7.86 11.22
C MET A 1 19.56 7.20 12.46
N LYS A 2 18.49 7.74 13.07
CA LYS A 2 17.84 7.11 14.21
C LYS A 2 16.97 5.99 13.63
N ASN A 3 17.20 4.75 14.04
CA ASN A 3 16.44 3.59 13.60
C ASN A 3 15.00 3.73 14.10
N THR A 4 14.15 4.38 13.31
CA THR A 4 12.71 4.41 13.55
C THR A 4 12.18 3.02 13.25
N ILE A 5 12.07 2.18 14.28
CA ILE A 5 11.27 0.95 14.19
C ILE A 5 9.82 1.40 14.19
N VAL A 6 9.26 1.58 12.99
CA VAL A 6 7.81 1.70 12.82
C VAL A 6 7.27 0.31 13.06
N GLY A 7 6.50 0.10 14.13
CA GLY A 7 5.81 -1.16 14.38
C GLY A 7 4.85 -1.42 13.23
N VAL A 8 5.29 -2.22 12.25
CA VAL A 8 4.42 -2.72 11.18
C VAL A 8 3.66 -3.90 11.78
N ASP A 9 2.37 -3.71 11.99
CA ASP A 9 1.47 -4.81 12.32
C ASP A 9 1.32 -5.70 11.09
N LEU A 10 2.16 -6.73 10.99
CA LEU A 10 2.16 -7.71 9.91
C LEU A 10 1.02 -8.74 10.06
N ALA A 11 0.21 -8.67 11.13
CA ALA A 11 -0.80 -9.67 11.46
C ALA A 11 -2.23 -9.27 11.06
N LYS A 12 -2.37 -8.31 10.13
CA LYS A 12 -3.67 -7.99 9.52
C LYS A 12 -3.83 -8.75 8.21
N ASP A 13 -5.01 -9.33 7.99
CA ASP A 13 -5.40 -9.98 6.72
C ASP A 13 -5.77 -8.92 5.67
N VAL A 14 -4.77 -8.10 5.32
CA VAL A 14 -4.90 -6.98 4.39
C VAL A 14 -3.69 -6.94 3.46
N ILE A 15 -3.93 -6.48 2.24
CA ILE A 15 -2.91 -6.17 1.25
C ILE A 15 -2.55 -4.70 1.42
N GLN A 16 -1.27 -4.40 1.64
CA GLN A 16 -0.77 -3.03 1.65
C GLN A 16 -0.35 -2.60 0.24
N VAL A 17 -1.02 -1.57 -0.29
CA VAL A 17 -0.74 -0.98 -1.59
C VAL A 17 0.05 0.31 -1.42
N CYS A 18 1.30 0.31 -1.92
CA CYS A 18 2.19 1.46 -1.88
C CYS A 18 2.20 2.21 -3.22
N ILE A 19 1.83 3.49 -3.21
CA ILE A 19 1.94 4.37 -4.38
C ILE A 19 3.24 5.15 -4.29
N TYR A 20 4.12 4.93 -5.27
CA TYR A 20 5.44 5.56 -5.35
C TYR A 20 5.59 6.39 -6.63
N THR A 21 5.87 7.68 -6.48
CA THR A 21 6.14 8.57 -7.62
C THR A 21 7.06 9.72 -7.21
N ASN A 22 7.82 10.28 -8.16
CA ASN A 22 8.81 11.32 -7.91
C ASN A 22 9.83 10.94 -6.81
N LYS A 23 10.28 9.69 -6.84
CA LYS A 23 11.22 9.11 -5.87
C LYS A 23 10.75 9.16 -4.40
N LYS A 24 9.44 9.24 -4.17
CA LYS A 24 8.84 9.32 -2.84
C LYS A 24 7.57 8.49 -2.73
N VAL A 25 7.39 7.83 -1.59
CA VAL A 25 6.12 7.19 -1.22
C VAL A 25 5.07 8.27 -1.02
N ARG A 26 3.95 8.16 -1.74
CA ARG A 26 2.82 9.08 -1.65
C ARG A 26 1.74 8.57 -0.72
N SER A 27 1.49 7.27 -0.74
CA SER A 27 0.54 6.62 0.16
C SER A 27 0.93 5.17 0.39
N ASN A 28 0.48 4.64 1.52
CA ASN A 28 0.42 3.21 1.81
C ASN A 28 -0.99 2.93 2.32
N ILE A 29 -1.79 2.24 1.52
CA ILE A 29 -3.22 2.01 1.75
C ILE A 29 -3.41 0.54 2.09
N GLU A 30 -4.11 0.23 3.18
CA GLU A 30 -4.55 -1.12 3.50
C GLU A 30 -5.82 -1.44 2.69
N MET A 31 -5.84 -2.57 2.00
CA MET A 31 -6.97 -3.06 1.21
C MET A 31 -7.27 -4.51 1.55
N THR A 32 -8.53 -4.89 1.58
CA THR A 32 -8.94 -6.30 1.55
C THR A 32 -8.66 -6.90 0.16
N PRO A 33 -8.61 -8.24 0.03
CA PRO A 33 -8.42 -8.87 -1.28
C PRO A 33 -9.45 -8.45 -2.36
N PRO A 34 -10.76 -8.31 -2.05
CA PRO A 34 -11.74 -7.81 -3.03
C PRO A 34 -11.47 -6.36 -3.48
N GLU A 35 -11.16 -5.46 -2.55
CA GLU A 35 -10.82 -4.06 -2.85
C GLU A 35 -9.55 -3.97 -3.71
N PHE A 36 -8.58 -4.86 -3.46
CA PHE A 36 -7.37 -4.93 -4.26
C PHE A 36 -7.65 -5.40 -5.70
N ILE A 37 -8.57 -6.36 -5.90
CA ILE A 37 -8.96 -6.80 -7.24
C ILE A 37 -9.63 -5.65 -8.01
N GLU A 38 -10.53 -4.90 -7.36
CA GLU A 38 -11.16 -3.71 -7.96
C GLU A 38 -10.13 -2.63 -8.30
N PHE A 39 -9.17 -2.40 -7.40
CA PHE A 39 -8.05 -1.49 -7.64
C PHE A 39 -7.25 -1.89 -8.89
N LEU A 40 -6.90 -3.17 -9.03
CA LEU A 40 -6.18 -3.68 -10.21
C LEU A 40 -6.98 -3.53 -11.50
N ALA A 41 -8.30 -3.77 -11.46
CA ALA A 41 -9.16 -3.62 -12.62
C ALA A 41 -9.23 -2.16 -13.12
N ASN A 42 -9.14 -1.19 -12.21
CA ASN A 42 -9.22 0.24 -12.51
C ASN A 42 -7.84 0.90 -12.76
N TYR A 43 -6.73 0.17 -12.58
CA TYR A 43 -5.37 0.73 -12.64
C TYR A 43 -4.94 1.20 -14.05
N THR A 44 -5.64 0.78 -15.11
CA THR A 44 -5.30 1.02 -16.52
C THR A 44 -5.79 2.36 -17.10
N SER A 45 -6.18 3.34 -16.29
CA SER A 45 -6.67 4.65 -16.75
C SER A 45 -5.66 5.81 -16.60
N LEU A 46 -4.35 5.53 -16.62
CA LEU A 46 -3.27 6.54 -16.54
C LEU A 46 -2.56 6.73 -17.88
#